data_AF-A0A8T5F516-F1
#
_entry.id   AF-A0A8T5F516-F1
#
_cell.length_a   1.000
_cell.length_b   1.000
_cell.length_c   1.000
_cell.angle_alpha   90.00
_cell.angle_beta   90.00
_cell.angle_gamma   90.00
#
_symmetry.space_group_name_H-M   'P 1'
#
loop_
_entity.id
_entity.type
_entity.pdbx_description
1 polymer ?
#
loop_
_entity_poly.entity_id
_entity_poly.type
_entity_poly.pdbx_seq_one_letter_code
_entity_poly.pdbx_strand_id
1 'polypeptide(L)'
;MKRATHDTDVVVEYGKVIGINLGWDFVGQHERGIKELEEDFGIELGKEYGFEDRRNTIVPEDLIIGKKRGDFLFLYDKFRSKKSLNRLFETELMMAPDSSYPFVAAWDDKSFGVRSREYGSILENLYGAFQTKNGVMVTMQDGNPFSRCGLTLLDYRLIPEPTKDAFRELDREHYEK
;
A
#
# COMPACT_ATOMS: atom_id res chain seq x y z
N MET A 1 -8.39 -9.49 6.20
CA MET A 1 -6.97 -9.26 5.91
C MET A 1 -6.16 -10.43 6.44
N LYS A 2 -5.08 -10.80 5.75
CA LYS A 2 -4.12 -11.78 6.23
C LYS A 2 -2.75 -11.15 6.41
N ARG A 3 -2.02 -11.57 7.44
CA ARG A 3 -0.70 -11.02 7.77
C ARG A 3 0.32 -11.45 6.72
N ALA A 4 1.06 -10.48 6.19
CA ALA A 4 2.20 -10.75 5.33
C ALA A 4 3.34 -11.39 6.12
N THR A 5 4.02 -12.33 5.49
CA THR A 5 5.16 -13.05 6.08
C THR A 5 6.46 -12.90 5.30
N HIS A 6 6.41 -12.26 4.12
CA HIS A 6 7.53 -12.04 3.21
C HIS A 6 7.51 -10.61 2.67
N ASP A 7 8.68 -10.08 2.30
CA ASP A 7 8.88 -8.82 1.55
C ASP A 7 8.16 -7.58 2.08
N THR A 8 7.98 -7.51 3.39
CA THR A 8 7.49 -6.30 4.06
C THR A 8 8.67 -5.35 4.25
N ASP A 9 8.74 -4.27 3.47
CA ASP A 9 9.86 -3.34 3.53
C ASP A 9 9.50 -1.92 3.04
N VAL A 10 10.36 -0.95 3.34
CA VAL A 10 10.29 0.40 2.77
C VAL A 10 10.74 0.38 1.31
N VAL A 11 10.06 1.14 0.45
CA VAL A 11 10.45 1.30 -0.96
C VAL A 11 11.36 2.50 -1.08
N VAL A 12 12.60 2.28 -1.52
CA VAL A 12 13.63 3.32 -1.65
C VAL A 12 14.02 3.46 -3.11
N GLU A 13 13.87 4.67 -3.64
CA GLU A 13 14.30 5.04 -4.99
C GLU A 13 15.22 6.24 -4.91
N TYR A 14 16.38 6.17 -5.57
CA TYR A 14 17.40 7.23 -5.57
C TYR A 14 17.76 7.74 -4.16
N GLY A 15 17.85 6.82 -3.19
CA GLY A 15 18.17 7.12 -1.79
C GLY A 15 17.06 7.81 -1.00
N LYS A 16 15.84 7.89 -1.54
CA LYS A 16 14.67 8.45 -0.87
C LYS A 16 13.61 7.39 -0.67
N VAL A 17 13.00 7.38 0.51
CA VAL A 17 11.84 6.53 0.75
C VAL A 17 10.63 7.12 0.01
N ILE A 18 10.03 6.33 -0.86
CA ILE A 18 8.87 6.73 -1.66
C ILE A 18 7.57 6.01 -1.26
N GLY A 19 7.66 4.99 -0.40
CA GLY A 19 6.50 4.22 0.04
C GLY A 19 6.87 2.97 0.83
N ILE A 20 5.95 2.01 0.87
CA ILE A 20 6.08 0.74 1.59
C ILE A 20 5.50 -0.41 0.77
N ASN A 21 6.16 -1.56 0.81
CA ASN A 21 5.58 -2.83 0.41
C ASN A 21 5.00 -3.51 1.65
N LEU A 22 3.71 -3.85 1.60
CA LEU A 22 3.00 -4.57 2.65
C LEU A 22 3.33 -6.05 2.67
N GLY A 23 4.14 -6.50 1.71
CA GLY A 23 4.57 -7.87 1.58
C GLY A 23 3.43 -8.79 1.16
N TRP A 24 3.69 -10.09 1.25
CA TRP A 24 2.74 -11.10 0.85
C TRP A 24 2.83 -12.35 1.73
N ASP A 25 1.82 -13.19 1.61
CA ASP A 25 1.80 -14.55 2.12
C ASP A 25 1.45 -15.51 0.96
N PHE A 26 1.98 -16.73 0.93
CA PHE A 26 1.84 -17.69 -0.19
C PHE A 26 0.39 -18.16 -0.50
N VAL A 27 -0.66 -17.37 -0.21
CA VAL A 27 -2.07 -17.75 -0.30
C VAL A 27 -2.80 -16.91 -1.34
N GLY A 28 -3.82 -17.50 -1.98
CA GLY A 28 -4.47 -17.08 -3.23
C GLY A 28 -5.11 -15.68 -3.30
N GLN A 29 -4.88 -14.78 -2.34
CA GLN A 29 -5.17 -13.36 -2.50
C GLN A 29 -4.35 -12.75 -3.66
N HIS A 30 -3.14 -13.27 -3.92
CA HIS A 30 -2.35 -12.95 -5.14
C HIS A 30 -3.03 -13.39 -6.43
N GLU A 31 -3.95 -14.35 -6.38
CA GLU A 31 -4.66 -14.82 -7.58
C GLU A 31 -5.78 -13.87 -7.98
N ARG A 32 -6.45 -13.26 -6.98
CA ARG A 32 -7.59 -12.34 -7.17
C ARG A 32 -7.19 -10.88 -7.36
N GLY A 33 -6.00 -10.50 -6.89
CA GLY A 33 -5.48 -9.14 -7.02
C GLY A 33 -6.16 -8.15 -6.07
N ILE A 34 -6.04 -6.86 -6.40
CA ILE A 34 -6.47 -5.74 -5.55
C ILE A 34 -7.65 -4.95 -6.15
N LYS A 35 -8.43 -5.58 -7.04
CA LYS A 35 -9.45 -4.87 -7.83
C LYS A 35 -10.50 -4.15 -6.98
N GLU A 36 -11.05 -4.81 -5.95
CA GLU A 36 -12.06 -4.16 -5.11
C GLU A 36 -11.46 -3.02 -4.28
N LEU A 37 -10.21 -3.15 -3.87
CA LEU A 37 -9.45 -2.09 -3.21
C LEU A 37 -9.18 -0.93 -4.17
N GLU A 38 -8.78 -1.18 -5.41
CA GLU A 38 -8.63 -0.17 -6.45
C GLU A 38 -9.95 0.59 -6.70
N GLU A 39 -11.06 -0.13 -6.85
CA GLU A 39 -12.40 0.44 -7.04
C GLU A 39 -12.79 1.38 -5.90
N ASP A 40 -12.55 1.00 -4.64
CA ASP A 40 -12.87 1.84 -3.48
C ASP A 40 -12.06 3.14 -3.45
N PHE A 41 -10.83 3.11 -3.97
CA PHE A 41 -9.96 4.28 -4.09
C PHE A 41 -10.14 5.02 -5.43
N GLY A 42 -11.07 4.59 -6.28
CA GLY A 42 -11.35 5.19 -7.59
C GLY A 42 -10.18 5.04 -8.57
N ILE A 43 -9.43 3.95 -8.46
CA ILE A 43 -8.35 3.59 -9.37
C ILE A 43 -8.97 2.78 -10.50
N GLU A 44 -8.90 3.29 -11.73
CA GLU A 44 -9.49 2.67 -12.91
C GLU A 44 -8.40 2.44 -13.95
N LEU A 45 -7.91 1.19 -14.04
CA LEU A 45 -6.83 0.84 -14.95
C LEU A 45 -7.27 0.93 -16.42
N GLY A 46 -6.34 1.32 -17.30
CA GLY A 46 -6.49 1.42 -18.75
C GLY A 46 -6.93 2.80 -19.26
N LYS A 47 -6.97 3.84 -18.41
CA LYS A 47 -7.25 5.22 -18.85
C LYS A 47 -5.98 5.96 -19.25
N GLU A 48 -4.92 5.73 -18.49
CA GLU A 48 -3.58 6.25 -18.73
C GLU A 48 -2.57 5.11 -18.71
N TYR A 49 -1.28 5.43 -18.72
CA TYR A 49 -0.20 4.47 -18.55
C TYR A 49 0.61 4.81 -17.32
N GLY A 50 1.09 3.76 -16.65
CA GLY A 50 2.02 3.84 -15.56
C GLY A 50 1.40 4.19 -14.21
N PHE A 51 2.12 4.92 -13.36
CA PHE A 51 1.68 5.19 -11.98
C PHE A 51 0.47 6.13 -11.90
N GLU A 52 0.26 6.93 -12.93
CA GLU A 52 -0.87 7.85 -13.06
C GLU A 52 -2.21 7.12 -13.06
N ASP A 53 -2.25 5.98 -13.74
CA ASP A 53 -3.41 5.09 -13.86
C ASP A 53 -3.69 4.31 -12.56
N ARG A 54 -2.70 4.27 -11.65
CA ARG A 54 -2.72 3.60 -10.34
C ARG A 54 -2.90 4.56 -9.17
N ARG A 55 -3.16 5.84 -9.46
CA ARG A 55 -3.31 6.90 -8.45
C ARG A 55 -4.75 7.00 -7.98
N ASN A 56 -4.94 7.10 -6.67
CA ASN A 56 -6.28 7.21 -6.11
C ASN A 56 -6.98 8.51 -6.55
N THR A 57 -8.23 8.41 -6.98
CA THR A 57 -9.08 9.56 -7.32
C THR A 57 -10.16 9.81 -6.27
N ILE A 58 -10.42 8.81 -5.44
CA ILE A 58 -11.35 8.83 -4.30
C ILE A 58 -10.54 8.63 -3.02
N VAL A 59 -11.03 9.23 -1.94
CA VAL A 59 -10.54 8.98 -0.58
C VAL A 59 -11.67 8.30 0.18
N PRO A 60 -11.58 6.97 0.42
CA PRO A 60 -12.59 6.28 1.19
C PRO A 60 -12.75 6.90 2.56
N GLU A 61 -13.99 6.99 3.06
CA GLU A 61 -14.21 7.52 4.40
C GLU A 61 -13.49 6.69 5.45
N ASP A 62 -13.46 5.37 5.31
CA ASP A 62 -12.85 4.44 6.27
C ASP A 62 -11.32 4.35 6.20
N LEU A 63 -10.67 5.17 5.35
CA LEU A 63 -9.24 5.35 5.39
C LEU A 63 -8.84 6.16 6.62
N ILE A 64 -8.04 5.58 7.50
CA ILE A 64 -7.66 6.21 8.77
C ILE A 64 -6.17 6.06 9.07
N ILE A 65 -5.67 7.03 9.81
CA ILE A 65 -4.39 6.92 10.52
C ILE A 65 -4.63 7.14 12.02
N GLY A 66 -4.02 6.30 12.85
CA GLY A 66 -4.06 6.38 14.30
C GLY A 66 -2.67 6.44 14.91
N LYS A 67 -2.56 7.08 16.07
CA LYS A 67 -1.33 7.15 16.86
C LYS A 67 -1.62 6.88 18.34
N LYS A 68 -0.93 5.91 18.95
CA LYS A 68 -1.10 5.56 20.38
C LYS A 68 0.24 5.11 20.97
N ARG A 69 0.75 5.83 21.99
CA ARG A 69 1.98 5.46 22.72
C ARG A 69 3.20 5.17 21.81
N GLY A 70 3.37 5.94 20.74
CA GLY A 70 4.46 5.76 19.76
C GLY A 70 4.18 4.71 18.68
N ASP A 71 3.11 3.92 18.80
CA ASP A 71 2.61 3.09 17.70
C ASP A 71 1.78 3.92 16.72
N PHE A 72 2.03 3.72 15.43
CA PHE A 72 1.24 4.25 14.32
C PHE A 72 0.50 3.11 13.64
N LEU A 73 -0.72 3.39 13.21
CA LEU A 73 -1.58 2.48 12.46
C LEU A 73 -2.12 3.21 11.23
N PHE A 74 -1.77 2.74 10.04
CA PHE A 74 -2.40 3.15 8.79
C PHE A 74 -3.32 2.03 8.32
N LEU A 75 -4.62 2.31 8.18
CA LEU A 75 -5.64 1.29 7.96
C LEU A 75 -6.68 1.76 6.96
N TYR A 76 -7.07 0.83 6.10
CA TYR A 76 -8.33 0.86 5.38
C TYR A 76 -9.06 -0.47 5.61
N ASP A 77 -10.28 -0.42 6.15
CA ASP A 77 -11.13 -1.60 6.34
C ASP A 77 -12.57 -1.28 5.97
N LYS A 78 -13.01 -1.79 4.82
CA LYS A 78 -14.35 -1.59 4.25
C LYS A 78 -15.49 -2.05 5.16
N PHE A 79 -15.20 -2.96 6.10
CA PHE A 79 -16.21 -3.58 6.95
C PHE A 79 -16.25 -2.98 8.36
N ARG A 80 -15.38 -2.02 8.69
CA ARG A 80 -15.28 -1.45 10.04
C ARG A 80 -15.50 0.05 10.06
N SER A 81 -16.47 0.45 10.89
CA SER A 81 -16.64 1.86 11.22
C SER A 81 -15.44 2.42 12.01
N LYS A 82 -15.10 3.69 11.76
CA LYS A 82 -14.10 4.49 12.51
C LYS A 82 -14.18 4.42 14.03
N LYS A 83 -15.36 4.07 14.59
CA LYS A 83 -15.67 4.11 16.03
C LYS A 83 -14.84 3.14 16.90
N SER A 84 -13.94 2.35 16.32
CA SER A 84 -13.22 1.30 17.05
C SER A 84 -11.69 1.29 16.86
N LEU A 85 -11.07 2.44 16.54
CA LEU A 85 -9.61 2.59 16.46
C LEU A 85 -8.86 1.98 17.67
N ASN A 86 -9.38 2.21 18.88
CA ASN A 86 -8.77 1.65 20.10
C ASN A 86 -8.74 0.12 20.11
N ARG A 87 -9.82 -0.53 19.66
CA ARG A 87 -9.89 -2.00 19.55
C ARG A 87 -8.93 -2.50 18.48
N LEU A 88 -8.77 -1.78 17.37
CA LEU A 88 -7.86 -2.16 16.28
C LEU A 88 -6.39 -2.18 16.72
N PHE A 89 -5.98 -1.22 17.56
CA PHE A 89 -4.65 -1.25 18.20
C PHE A 89 -4.45 -2.45 19.13
N GLU A 90 -5.55 -3.01 19.67
CA GLU A 90 -5.55 -4.05 20.69
C GLU A 90 -5.76 -5.46 20.13
N THR A 91 -6.44 -5.62 18.99
CA THR A 91 -6.91 -6.95 18.54
C THR A 91 -6.26 -7.50 17.27
N GLU A 92 -5.75 -6.69 16.33
CA GLU A 92 -5.52 -7.20 14.95
C GLU A 92 -4.13 -7.01 14.35
N LEU A 93 -3.26 -6.26 15.01
CA LEU A 93 -1.85 -6.15 14.63
C LEU A 93 -1.01 -6.36 15.88
N MET A 94 -1.08 -7.56 16.44
CA MET A 94 -0.15 -7.97 17.49
C MET A 94 1.23 -8.01 16.87
N MET A 95 2.12 -7.12 17.32
CA MET A 95 3.55 -7.27 17.09
C MET A 95 3.95 -8.61 17.72
N ALA A 96 4.13 -9.64 16.89
CA ALA A 96 4.92 -10.77 17.34
C ALA A 96 6.34 -10.22 17.57
N PRO A 97 6.96 -10.39 18.76
CA PRO A 97 8.16 -9.66 19.17
C PRO A 97 9.44 -9.97 18.38
N ASP A 98 9.37 -10.69 17.27
CA ASP A 98 10.51 -11.39 16.67
C ASP A 98 10.69 -11.14 15.17
N SER A 99 10.01 -10.15 14.58
CA SER A 99 10.10 -9.97 13.13
C SER A 99 11.30 -9.11 12.75
N SER A 100 12.20 -9.69 11.95
CA SER A 100 13.24 -9.04 11.15
C SER A 100 12.73 -8.00 10.14
N TYR A 101 11.48 -7.55 10.26
CA TYR A 101 10.80 -6.67 9.32
C TYR A 101 10.51 -5.31 9.96
N PRO A 102 10.60 -4.20 9.19
CA PRO A 102 10.45 -2.83 9.70
C PRO A 102 9.06 -2.49 10.25
N PHE A 103 8.03 -3.23 9.84
CA PHE A 103 6.65 -3.04 10.29
C PHE A 103 5.83 -4.32 10.14
N VAL A 104 4.64 -4.34 10.76
CA VAL A 104 3.67 -5.43 10.61
C VAL A 104 2.59 -4.97 9.64
N ALA A 105 2.38 -5.74 8.58
CA ALA A 105 1.35 -5.47 7.59
C ALA A 105 0.40 -6.66 7.41
N ALA A 106 -0.84 -6.36 7.09
CA ALA A 106 -1.85 -7.32 6.70
C ALA A 106 -2.75 -6.71 5.63
N TRP A 107 -3.16 -7.48 4.63
CA TRP A 107 -4.09 -7.00 3.61
C TRP A 107 -4.91 -8.14 3.01
N ASP A 108 -5.94 -7.80 2.24
CA ASP A 108 -6.70 -8.68 1.34
C ASP A 108 -7.21 -7.84 0.15
N ASP A 109 -8.11 -8.39 -0.65
CA ASP A 109 -8.67 -7.73 -1.83
C ASP A 109 -9.49 -6.46 -1.53
N LYS A 110 -9.85 -6.20 -0.27
CA LYS A 110 -10.76 -5.12 0.15
C LYS A 110 -10.22 -4.24 1.26
N SER A 111 -9.10 -4.59 1.89
CA SER A 111 -8.65 -3.94 3.12
C SER A 111 -7.14 -4.10 3.31
N PHE A 112 -6.50 -3.13 3.95
CA PHE A 112 -5.11 -3.22 4.36
C PHE A 112 -4.88 -2.53 5.69
N GLY A 113 -3.88 -2.98 6.44
CA GLY A 113 -3.47 -2.42 7.72
C GLY A 113 -1.97 -2.54 7.91
N VAL A 114 -1.36 -1.46 8.37
CA VAL A 114 0.07 -1.37 8.64
C VAL A 114 0.30 -0.75 10.00
N ARG A 115 1.12 -1.38 10.83
CA ARG A 115 1.53 -0.87 12.13
C ARG A 115 3.04 -0.78 12.23
N SER A 116 3.51 0.37 12.69
CA SER A 116 4.93 0.59 12.97
C SER A 116 5.15 1.53 14.15
N ARG A 117 6.27 1.36 14.87
CA ARG A 117 6.80 2.32 15.84
C ARG A 117 7.87 3.21 15.25
N GLU A 118 8.70 2.65 14.39
CA GLU A 118 9.90 3.29 13.86
C GLU A 118 9.61 4.12 12.61
N TYR A 119 8.63 3.68 11.81
CA TYR A 119 8.32 4.25 10.51
C TYR A 119 7.03 5.07 10.50
N GLY A 120 6.65 5.65 11.65
CA GLY A 120 5.41 6.42 11.80
C GLY A 120 5.30 7.60 10.83
N SER A 121 6.41 8.30 10.57
CA SER A 121 6.45 9.42 9.63
C SER A 121 6.19 8.99 8.19
N ILE A 122 6.62 7.79 7.79
CA ILE A 122 6.31 7.24 6.46
C ILE A 122 4.81 6.97 6.37
N LEU A 123 4.21 6.37 7.41
CA LEU A 123 2.77 6.09 7.43
C LEU A 123 1.94 7.38 7.38
N GLU A 124 2.36 8.43 8.10
CA GLU A 124 1.74 9.76 8.02
C GLU A 124 1.85 10.38 6.62
N ASN A 125 3.04 10.29 6.00
CA ASN A 125 3.24 10.78 4.64
C ASN A 125 2.36 10.05 3.62
N LEU A 126 2.27 8.72 3.71
CA LEU A 126 1.41 7.92 2.84
C LEU A 126 -0.05 8.27 3.05
N TYR A 127 -0.52 8.33 4.29
CA TYR A 127 -1.88 8.78 4.58
C TYR A 127 -2.15 10.16 3.96
N GLY A 128 -1.23 11.12 4.11
CA GLY A 128 -1.33 12.43 3.47
C GLY A 128 -1.34 12.38 1.93
N ALA A 129 -0.57 11.49 1.32
CA ALA A 129 -0.57 11.28 -0.12
C ALA A 129 -1.95 10.80 -0.60
N PHE A 130 -2.52 9.77 0.03
CA PHE A 130 -3.87 9.29 -0.30
C PHE A 130 -4.94 10.36 -0.08
N GLN A 131 -4.89 11.10 1.04
CA GLN A 131 -5.81 12.21 1.32
C GLN A 131 -5.76 13.31 0.25
N THR A 132 -4.58 13.51 -0.37
CA THR A 132 -4.37 14.51 -1.43
C THR A 132 -4.45 13.94 -2.85
N LYS A 133 -4.95 12.70 -3.00
CA LYS A 133 -5.08 12.00 -4.29
C LYS A 133 -3.74 11.81 -5.03
N ASN A 134 -2.69 11.61 -4.25
CA ASN A 134 -1.34 11.27 -4.70
C ASN A 134 -0.91 9.88 -4.21
N GLY A 135 -1.80 9.14 -3.57
CA GLY A 135 -1.55 7.76 -3.17
C GLY A 135 -1.60 6.86 -4.39
N VAL A 136 -0.57 6.03 -4.56
CA VAL A 136 -0.48 5.05 -5.63
C VAL A 136 -0.55 3.66 -5.04
N MET A 137 -1.30 2.78 -5.70
CA MET A 137 -1.47 1.40 -5.28
C MET A 137 -1.08 0.46 -6.40
N VAL A 138 -0.14 -0.45 -6.13
CA VAL A 138 0.38 -1.41 -7.11
C VAL A 138 0.72 -2.72 -6.45
N THR A 139 0.61 -3.82 -7.19
CA THR A 139 1.24 -5.10 -6.81
C THR A 139 2.57 -5.22 -7.55
N MET A 140 3.71 -5.19 -6.85
CA MET A 140 5.04 -5.24 -7.48
C MET A 140 5.84 -6.49 -7.07
N GLN A 141 6.79 -6.92 -7.90
CA GLN A 141 7.97 -7.69 -7.47
C GLN A 141 9.21 -7.10 -8.17
N ASP A 142 10.40 -7.39 -7.65
CA ASP A 142 11.71 -7.00 -8.17
C ASP A 142 11.75 -6.84 -9.71
N GLY A 143 11.81 -5.59 -10.15
CA GLY A 143 12.02 -5.22 -11.56
C GLY A 143 10.84 -5.50 -12.50
N ASN A 144 9.70 -6.01 -12.02
CA ASN A 144 8.51 -6.20 -12.84
C ASN A 144 7.25 -5.72 -12.08
N PRO A 145 6.61 -4.63 -12.56
CA PRO A 145 5.42 -4.08 -11.92
C PRO A 145 4.16 -4.94 -12.11
N PHE A 146 4.27 -6.06 -12.82
CA PHE A 146 3.20 -7.03 -13.08
C PHE A 146 3.42 -8.38 -12.39
N SER A 147 4.56 -8.60 -11.72
CA SER A 147 4.74 -9.79 -10.88
C SER A 147 4.05 -9.57 -9.55
N ARG A 148 3.09 -10.45 -9.27
CA ARG A 148 2.11 -10.36 -8.18
C ARG A 148 2.71 -10.74 -6.83
N CYS A 149 3.55 -9.89 -6.23
CA CYS A 149 4.17 -10.20 -4.94
C CYS A 149 4.14 -9.01 -3.96
N GLY A 150 2.95 -8.75 -3.41
CA GLY A 150 2.74 -7.83 -2.31
C GLY A 150 2.10 -6.51 -2.72
N LEU A 151 1.23 -6.00 -1.85
CA LEU A 151 0.56 -4.71 -2.03
C LEU A 151 1.53 -3.59 -1.67
N THR A 152 1.87 -2.74 -2.63
CA THR A 152 2.75 -1.60 -2.43
C THR A 152 1.97 -0.30 -2.49
N LEU A 153 2.24 0.56 -1.51
CA LEU A 153 1.64 1.88 -1.36
C LEU A 153 2.74 2.93 -1.52
N LEU A 154 2.56 3.88 -2.44
CA LEU A 154 3.56 4.92 -2.76
C LEU A 154 2.96 6.32 -2.67
N ASP A 155 3.81 7.33 -2.47
CA ASP A 155 3.48 8.73 -2.71
C ASP A 155 3.98 9.14 -4.10
N TYR A 156 3.04 9.36 -5.03
CA TYR A 156 3.32 9.74 -6.41
C TYR A 156 4.30 10.92 -6.55
N ARG A 157 4.25 11.87 -5.60
CA ARG A 157 5.07 13.08 -5.61
C ARG A 157 6.55 12.80 -5.33
N LEU A 158 6.84 11.68 -4.67
CA LEU A 158 8.19 11.27 -4.29
C LEU A 158 8.82 10.36 -5.34
N ILE A 159 8.03 9.78 -6.25
CA ILE A 159 8.53 8.94 -7.33
C ILE A 159 9.36 9.80 -8.31
N PRO A 160 10.63 9.46 -8.56
CA PRO A 160 11.46 10.16 -9.53
C PRO A 160 10.91 10.06 -10.95
N GLU A 161 11.04 11.13 -11.74
CA GLU A 161 10.54 11.17 -13.11
C GLU A 161 11.11 10.06 -14.01
N PRO A 162 12.42 9.71 -13.95
CA PRO A 162 12.94 8.58 -14.71
C PRO A 162 12.26 7.24 -14.38
N THR A 163 11.87 7.04 -13.11
CA THR A 163 11.14 5.85 -12.67
C THR A 163 9.72 5.85 -13.21
N LYS A 164 9.03 7.01 -13.23
CA LYS A 164 7.70 7.13 -13.85
C LYS A 164 7.74 6.86 -15.34
N ASP A 165 8.72 7.43 -16.05
CA ASP A 165 8.87 7.25 -17.49
C ASP A 165 9.13 5.78 -17.85
N ALA A 166 10.04 5.12 -17.12
CA ALA A 166 10.33 3.69 -17.32
C ALA A 166 9.09 2.83 -17.06
N PHE A 167 8.35 3.12 -15.99
CA PHE A 167 7.14 2.38 -15.65
C PHE A 167 6.03 2.60 -16.71
N ARG A 168 5.87 3.84 -17.20
CA ARG A 168 4.91 4.18 -18.27
C ARG A 168 5.21 3.43 -19.57
N GLU A 169 6.48 3.32 -19.94
CA GLU A 169 6.92 2.58 -21.12
C GLU A 169 6.61 1.08 -20.99
N LEU A 170 6.95 0.47 -19.84
CA LEU A 170 6.65 -0.93 -19.58
C LEU A 170 5.15 -1.23 -19.63
N ASP A 171 4.33 -0.33 -19.10
CA ASP A 171 2.87 -0.46 -19.11
C ASP A 171 2.30 -0.34 -20.53
N ARG A 172 2.80 0.62 -21.33
CA ARG A 172 2.43 0.73 -22.74
C ARG A 172 2.78 -0.53 -23.53
N GLU A 173 4.00 -1.04 -23.38
CA GLU A 173 4.43 -2.27 -24.05
C GLU A 173 3.63 -3.50 -23.64
N HIS A 174 3.04 -3.51 -22.44
CA HIS A 174 2.20 -4.61 -21.98
C HIS A 174 0.81 -4.60 -22.65
N TYR A 175 0.19 -3.42 -22.77
CA TYR A 175 -1.16 -3.27 -23.33
C TYR A 175 -1.22 -3.22 -24.86
N GLU A 176 -0.12 -2.85 -25.54
CA GLU A 176 -0.07 -2.74 -27.00
C GLU A 176 0.40 -4.04 -27.70
N LYS A 177 0.66 -5.12 -26.95
CA LYS A 177 0.97 -6.46 -27.47
C LYS A 177 -0.28 -7.32 -27.67
#